data_AF-A0A960SK38-F1
#
_entry.id   AF-A0A960SK38-F1
#
_cell.length_a   1.000
_cell.length_b   1.000
_cell.length_c   1.000
_cell.angle_alpha   90.00
_cell.angle_beta   90.00
_cell.angle_gamma   90.00
#
_symmetry.space_group_name_H-M   'P 1'
#
loop_
_entity.id
_entity.type
_entity.pdbx_description
1 polymer ?
#
loop_
_entity_poly.entity_id
_entity_poly.type
_entity_poly.pdbx_seq_one_letter_code
_entity_poly.pdbx_strand_id
1 'polypeptide(L)'
;MRQFLTVVMILGALWLGSRLVNYMRAPIPGSENPTRVNANAPAPGKLAGMPAFMEAGLDQARSQGATGLATWLSQHRREVGDPRLAEIELEYVVLVGPTDRAEAKRALEYIGKRIKPDSPVYQRYEQLRKNYE
;
A
#
# COMPACT_ATOMS: atom_id res chain seq x y z
N MET A 1 -5.57 -34.56 29.95
CA MET A 1 -6.43 -33.35 29.79
C MET A 1 -5.69 -32.12 29.26
N ARG A 2 -4.44 -31.83 29.66
CA ARG A 2 -3.71 -30.63 29.21
C ARG A 2 -3.45 -30.55 27.69
N GLN A 3 -3.23 -31.69 27.02
CA GLN A 3 -2.95 -31.73 25.57
C GLN A 3 -4.18 -31.47 24.69
N PHE A 4 -5.38 -31.79 25.17
CA PHE A 4 -6.63 -31.49 24.44
C PHE A 4 -6.87 -29.98 24.35
N LEU A 5 -6.54 -29.24 25.41
CA LEU A 5 -6.70 -27.79 25.47
C LEU A 5 -5.79 -27.07 24.45
N THR A 6 -4.56 -27.56 24.27
CA THR A 6 -3.61 -27.00 23.31
C THR A 6 -4.05 -27.25 21.87
N VAL A 7 -4.53 -28.46 21.57
CA VAL A 7 -5.01 -28.81 20.22
C VAL A 7 -6.23 -27.99 19.83
N VAL A 8 -7.18 -27.79 20.75
CA VAL A 8 -8.36 -26.94 20.53
C VAL A 8 -7.96 -25.47 20.31
N MET A 9 -6.96 -24.97 21.03
CA MET A 9 -6.50 -23.59 20.85
C MET A 9 -5.79 -23.39 19.49
N ILE A 10 -5.00 -24.37 19.04
CA ILE A 10 -4.34 -24.33 17.73
C ILE A 10 -5.38 -24.39 16.61
N LEU A 11 -6.37 -25.28 16.72
CA LEU A 11 -7.49 -25.35 15.78
C LEU A 11 -8.30 -24.04 15.76
N GLY A 12 -8.55 -23.43 16.91
CA GLY A 12 -9.21 -22.13 17.02
C GLY A 12 -8.40 -21.00 16.38
N ALA A 13 -7.09 -20.97 16.59
CA ALA A 13 -6.19 -19.98 16.00
C ALA A 13 -6.08 -20.12 14.47
N LEU A 14 -6.01 -21.35 13.97
CA LEU A 14 -6.04 -21.64 12.52
C LEU A 14 -7.37 -21.23 11.90
N TRP A 15 -8.49 -21.46 12.59
CA TRP A 15 -9.82 -21.08 12.14
C TRP A 15 -10.01 -19.55 12.12
N LEU A 16 -9.55 -18.85 13.17
CA LEU A 16 -9.56 -17.38 13.23
C LEU A 16 -8.68 -16.76 12.13
N GLY A 17 -7.47 -17.28 11.93
CA GLY A 17 -6.55 -16.81 10.88
C GLY A 17 -7.12 -17.00 9.48
N SER A 18 -7.70 -18.18 9.21
CA SER A 18 -8.38 -18.48 7.95
C SER A 18 -9.57 -17.55 7.68
N ARG A 19 -10.40 -17.27 8.70
CA ARG A 19 -11.58 -16.41 8.58
C ARG A 19 -11.20 -14.97 8.22
N LEU A 20 -10.10 -14.45 8.77
CA LEU A 20 -9.61 -13.10 8.51
C LEU A 20 -9.03 -12.96 7.10
N VAL A 21 -8.27 -13.96 6.64
CA VAL A 21 -7.77 -14.02 5.25
C VAL A 21 -8.92 -14.08 4.25
N ASN A 22 -9.97 -14.85 4.54
CA ASN A 22 -11.14 -14.93 3.67
C ASN A 22 -12.00 -13.66 3.67
N TYR A 23 -11.96 -12.83 4.72
CA TYR A 23 -12.62 -11.52 4.72
C TYR A 23 -11.86 -10.49 3.85
N MET A 24 -10.53 -10.61 3.79
CA MET A 24 -9.67 -9.83 2.86
C MET A 24 -9.70 -10.36 1.42
N ARG A 25 -10.02 -11.65 1.22
CA ARG A 25 -10.16 -12.30 -0.09
C ARG A 25 -11.58 -12.32 -0.64
N ALA A 26 -12.56 -11.76 0.09
CA ALA A 26 -13.90 -11.60 -0.45
C ALA A 26 -13.80 -10.69 -1.69
N PRO A 27 -14.08 -11.21 -2.90
CA PRO A 27 -14.13 -10.38 -4.09
C PRO A 27 -15.26 -9.38 -3.85
N ILE A 28 -14.96 -8.08 -3.92
CA ILE A 28 -15.96 -7.03 -3.82
C ILE A 28 -17.02 -7.30 -4.91
N PRO A 29 -18.27 -7.68 -4.57
CA PRO A 29 -19.34 -7.75 -5.56
C PRO A 29 -19.78 -6.31 -5.82
N GLY A 30 -19.01 -5.62 -6.66
CA GLY A 30 -19.15 -4.19 -6.90
C GLY A 30 -18.05 -3.59 -7.77
N SER A 31 -17.29 -4.40 -8.50
CA SER A 31 -16.32 -3.97 -9.53
C SER A 31 -17.02 -3.38 -10.78
N GLU A 32 -18.00 -2.52 -10.59
CA GLU A 32 -18.59 -1.66 -11.61
C GLU A 32 -18.59 -0.23 -11.08
N ASN A 33 -17.39 0.28 -10.80
CA ASN A 33 -17.11 1.69 -11.05
C ASN A 33 -15.62 1.78 -11.40
N PRO A 34 -15.26 1.79 -12.70
CA PRO A 34 -13.91 2.08 -13.10
C PRO A 34 -13.70 3.57 -12.81
N THR A 35 -13.29 3.89 -11.59
CA THR A 35 -12.58 5.14 -11.32
C THR A 35 -11.38 5.12 -12.25
N ARG A 36 -11.54 5.79 -13.38
CA ARG A 36 -10.66 5.84 -14.56
C ARG A 36 -9.21 5.57 -14.18
N VAL A 37 -8.81 4.31 -14.25
CA VAL A 37 -7.41 3.92 -14.19
C VAL A 37 -6.80 4.54 -15.43
N ASN A 38 -6.07 5.62 -15.23
CA ASN A 38 -5.45 6.38 -16.28
C ASN A 38 -4.47 5.44 -16.99
N ALA A 39 -4.82 4.97 -18.20
CA ALA A 39 -4.05 3.95 -18.93
C ALA A 39 -2.62 4.43 -19.32
N ASN A 40 -2.33 5.71 -19.13
CA ASN A 40 -1.01 6.32 -19.31
C ASN A 40 -0.18 6.40 -18.02
N ALA A 41 -0.70 5.94 -16.87
CA ALA A 41 0.11 5.83 -15.66
C ALA A 41 1.14 4.70 -15.85
N PRO A 42 2.44 4.93 -15.53
CA PRO A 42 3.44 3.87 -15.52
C PRO A 42 2.92 2.68 -14.70
N ALA A 43 3.07 1.46 -15.22
CA ALA A 43 2.68 0.27 -14.49
C ALA A 43 3.41 0.24 -13.12
N PRO A 44 2.69 -0.06 -12.01
CA PRO A 44 3.29 -0.12 -10.70
C PRO A 44 4.49 -1.07 -10.74
N GLY A 45 5.67 -0.62 -10.31
CA GLY A 45 6.85 -1.50 -10.31
C GLY A 45 7.99 -1.13 -11.25
N LYS A 46 7.81 -0.18 -12.17
CA LYS A 46 8.75 0.03 -13.28
C LYS A 46 9.65 1.25 -13.15
N LEU A 47 9.56 2.00 -12.06
CA LEU A 47 10.36 3.20 -11.87
C LEU A 47 11.72 2.89 -11.25
N ALA A 48 12.77 3.52 -11.80
CA ALA A 48 14.13 3.44 -11.28
C ALA A 48 14.22 4.13 -9.91
N GLY A 49 15.14 3.66 -9.07
CA GLY A 49 15.38 4.21 -7.73
C GLY A 49 15.26 3.20 -6.60
N MET A 50 15.06 1.91 -6.90
CA MET A 50 15.08 0.84 -5.91
C MET A 50 15.82 -0.40 -6.45
N PRO A 51 16.66 -1.07 -5.63
CA PRO A 51 17.26 -2.35 -6.02
C PRO A 51 16.22 -3.46 -6.17
N ALA A 52 16.41 -4.35 -7.14
CA ALA A 52 15.50 -5.47 -7.41
C ALA A 52 15.31 -6.42 -6.21
N PHE A 53 16.30 -6.56 -5.34
CA PHE A 53 16.18 -7.41 -4.14
C PHE A 53 15.15 -6.88 -3.13
N MET A 54 14.82 -5.59 -3.16
CA MET A 54 13.82 -4.98 -2.28
C MET A 54 12.38 -5.17 -2.78
N GLU A 55 12.19 -5.53 -4.06
CA GLU A 55 10.85 -5.75 -4.63
C GLU A 55 10.09 -6.84 -3.89
N ALA A 56 10.76 -7.94 -3.51
CA ALA A 56 10.11 -9.02 -2.77
C ALA A 56 9.61 -8.57 -1.38
N GLY A 57 10.40 -7.76 -0.68
CA GLY A 57 10.01 -7.18 0.62
C GLY A 57 8.87 -6.17 0.47
N LEU A 58 8.90 -5.37 -0.60
CA LEU A 58 7.83 -4.42 -0.93
C LEU A 58 6.53 -5.13 -1.30
N ASP A 59 6.58 -6.20 -2.08
CA ASP A 59 5.39 -6.99 -2.43
C ASP A 59 4.79 -7.69 -1.21
N GLN A 60 5.64 -8.18 -0.32
CA GLN A 60 5.16 -8.69 0.97
C GLN A 60 4.49 -7.57 1.78
N ALA A 61 5.08 -6.38 1.85
CA ALA A 61 4.48 -5.23 2.53
C ALA A 61 3.13 -4.82 1.90
N ARG A 62 3.03 -4.82 0.56
CA ARG A 62 1.78 -4.59 -0.18
C ARG A 62 0.70 -5.58 0.17
N SER A 63 1.04 -6.86 0.31
CA SER A 63 0.08 -7.89 0.71
C SER A 63 -0.50 -7.68 2.12
N GLN A 64 0.21 -6.92 2.97
CA GLN A 64 -0.20 -6.56 4.32
C GLN A 64 -0.95 -5.21 4.40
N GLY A 65 -1.15 -4.53 3.25
CA GLY A 65 -1.90 -3.28 3.16
C GLY A 65 -1.18 -2.06 3.75
N ALA A 66 -1.95 -1.07 4.21
CA ALA A 66 -1.42 0.22 4.67
C ALA A 66 -0.39 0.07 5.80
N THR A 67 -0.65 -0.79 6.78
CA THR A 67 0.27 -1.04 7.90
C THR A 67 1.59 -1.64 7.43
N GLY A 68 1.54 -2.63 6.52
CA GLY A 68 2.73 -3.24 5.94
C GLY A 68 3.58 -2.23 5.17
N LEU A 69 2.96 -1.44 4.30
CA LEU A 69 3.65 -0.37 3.59
C LEU A 69 4.25 0.67 4.54
N ALA A 70 3.52 1.08 5.59
CA ALA A 70 4.04 2.04 6.56
C ALA A 70 5.29 1.51 7.26
N THR A 71 5.28 0.25 7.70
CA THR A 71 6.45 -0.39 8.30
C THR A 71 7.61 -0.46 7.31
N TRP A 72 7.36 -0.91 6.08
CA TRP A 72 8.39 -0.99 5.05
C TRP A 72 9.00 0.37 4.72
N LEU A 73 8.16 1.41 4.55
CA LEU A 73 8.60 2.78 4.33
C LEU A 73 9.44 3.29 5.51
N SER A 74 9.05 3.01 6.75
CA SER A 74 9.83 3.45 7.92
C SER A 74 11.26 2.90 7.94
N GLN A 75 11.47 1.69 7.38
CA GLN A 75 12.74 0.99 7.35
C GLN A 75 13.59 1.41 6.14
N HIS A 76 12.97 1.46 4.95
CA HIS A 76 13.69 1.52 3.68
C HIS A 76 13.61 2.85 2.96
N ARG A 77 12.85 3.83 3.46
CA ARG A 77 12.64 5.12 2.77
C ARG A 77 13.93 5.85 2.40
N ARG A 78 15.00 5.72 3.19
CA ARG A 78 16.29 6.37 2.91
C ARG A 78 17.09 5.66 1.83
N GLU A 79 16.77 4.40 1.56
CA GLU A 79 17.46 3.53 0.60
C GLU A 79 16.80 3.58 -0.78
N VAL A 80 15.61 4.16 -0.87
CA VAL A 80 14.83 4.30 -2.10
C VAL A 80 14.86 5.75 -2.56
N GLY A 81 15.32 5.95 -3.79
CA GLY A 81 15.31 7.27 -4.44
C GLY A 81 13.98 7.59 -5.11
N ASP A 82 13.69 8.88 -5.28
CA ASP A 82 12.66 9.31 -6.22
C ASP A 82 13.11 9.01 -7.67
N PRO A 83 12.18 8.69 -8.59
CA PRO A 83 10.72 8.76 -8.46
C PRO A 83 10.06 7.51 -7.83
N ARG A 84 10.82 6.43 -7.61
CA ARG A 84 10.30 5.16 -7.07
C ARG A 84 9.74 5.31 -5.64
N LEU A 85 10.40 6.10 -4.79
CA LEU A 85 9.90 6.36 -3.43
C LEU A 85 8.52 7.05 -3.47
N ALA A 86 8.36 8.09 -4.30
CA ALA A 86 7.08 8.75 -4.47
C ALA A 86 5.97 7.83 -5.00
N GLU A 87 6.27 6.90 -5.90
CA GLU A 87 5.31 5.90 -6.35
C GLU A 87 4.75 5.06 -5.19
N ILE A 88 5.65 4.55 -4.34
CA ILE A 88 5.29 3.69 -3.21
C ILE A 88 4.51 4.47 -2.15
N GLU A 89 4.93 5.71 -1.87
CA GLU A 89 4.19 6.55 -0.92
C GLU A 89 2.81 6.96 -1.45
N LEU A 90 2.63 7.16 -2.76
CA LEU A 90 1.31 7.37 -3.37
C LEU A 90 0.44 6.11 -3.30
N GLU A 91 1.02 4.91 -3.38
CA GLU A 91 0.30 3.66 -3.08
C GLU A 91 -0.15 3.61 -1.62
N TYR A 92 0.71 3.99 -0.68
CA TYR A 92 0.34 4.09 0.74
C TYR A 92 -0.82 5.07 0.98
N VAL A 93 -0.81 6.24 0.32
CA VAL A 93 -1.91 7.22 0.38
C VAL A 93 -3.25 6.59 -0.04
N VAL A 94 -3.26 5.81 -1.13
CA VAL A 94 -4.48 5.13 -1.60
C VAL A 94 -4.98 4.11 -0.59
N LEU A 95 -4.07 3.41 0.10
CA LEU A 95 -4.42 2.38 1.07
C LEU A 95 -4.89 2.97 2.42
N VAL A 96 -4.25 4.04 2.89
CA VAL A 96 -4.58 4.65 4.18
C VAL A 96 -5.78 5.59 4.10
N GLY A 97 -5.99 6.24 2.95
CA GLY A 97 -7.02 7.25 2.76
C GLY A 97 -8.45 6.88 3.17
N PRO A 98 -8.95 5.66 2.90
CA PRO A 98 -10.28 5.24 3.35
C PRO A 98 -10.44 5.15 4.87
N THR A 99 -9.35 4.92 5.61
CA THR A 99 -9.38 4.72 7.08
C THR A 99 -8.90 5.95 7.84
N ASP A 100 -7.88 6.65 7.33
CA ASP A 100 -7.32 7.85 7.93
C ASP A 100 -7.00 8.90 6.84
N ARG A 101 -7.96 9.80 6.65
CA ARG A 101 -7.84 10.91 5.69
C ARG A 101 -6.78 11.93 6.11
N ALA A 102 -6.55 12.11 7.41
CA ALA A 102 -5.57 13.09 7.90
C ALA A 102 -4.15 12.61 7.61
N GLU A 103 -3.88 11.31 7.80
CA GLU A 103 -2.60 10.71 7.46
C GLU A 103 -2.35 10.72 5.93
N ALA A 104 -3.37 10.43 5.12
CA ALA A 104 -3.27 10.55 3.66
C ALA A 104 -2.88 11.97 3.21
N LYS A 105 -3.48 13.00 3.83
CA LYS A 105 -3.11 14.41 3.59
C LYS A 105 -1.66 14.70 3.95
N ARG A 106 -1.22 14.28 5.14
CA ARG A 106 0.18 14.48 5.60
C ARG A 106 1.18 13.81 4.67
N ALA A 107 0.90 12.58 4.24
CA ALA A 107 1.73 11.86 3.30
C ALA A 107 1.80 12.60 1.95
N LEU A 108 0.67 13.08 1.42
CA LEU A 108 0.65 13.89 0.20
C LEU A 108 1.43 15.20 0.33
N GLU A 109 1.29 15.93 1.43
CA GLU A 109 2.09 17.15 1.68
C GLU A 109 3.58 16.86 1.69
N TYR A 110 3.99 15.74 2.29
CA TYR A 110 5.38 15.33 2.29
C TYR A 110 5.89 14.97 0.89
N ILE A 111 5.07 14.28 0.08
CA ILE A 111 5.38 13.99 -1.33
C ILE A 111 5.51 15.28 -2.14
N GLY A 112 4.59 16.22 -1.92
CA GLY A 112 4.56 17.52 -2.60
C GLY A 112 5.82 18.36 -2.42
N LYS A 113 6.53 18.20 -1.28
CA LYS A 113 7.78 18.95 -1.01
C LYS A 113 8.96 18.51 -1.87
N ARG A 114 8.92 17.30 -2.44
CA ARG A 114 10.05 16.71 -3.20
C ARG A 114 9.73 16.42 -4.66
N ILE A 115 8.46 16.15 -4.97
CA ILE A 115 8.05 15.81 -6.33
C ILE A 115 8.04 17.06 -7.21
N LYS A 116 8.64 16.95 -8.40
CA LYS A 116 8.66 18.02 -9.40
C LYS A 116 7.67 17.72 -10.54
N PRO A 117 7.21 18.74 -11.29
CA PRO A 117 6.27 18.56 -12.40
C PRO A 117 6.75 17.64 -13.54
N ASP A 118 8.05 17.47 -13.69
CA ASP A 118 8.70 16.57 -14.65
C ASP A 118 8.74 15.11 -14.18
N SER A 119 8.33 14.83 -12.94
CA SER A 119 8.33 13.47 -12.39
C SER A 119 7.27 12.58 -13.06
N PRO A 120 7.58 11.31 -13.38
CA PRO A 120 6.63 10.38 -13.99
C PRO A 120 5.40 10.08 -13.11
N VAL A 121 5.50 10.33 -11.80
CA VAL A 121 4.39 10.15 -10.84
C VAL A 121 3.62 11.43 -10.54
N TYR A 122 4.01 12.57 -11.13
CA TYR A 122 3.41 13.88 -10.83
C TYR A 122 1.91 13.93 -11.11
N GLN A 123 1.48 13.38 -12.25
CA GLN A 123 0.06 13.33 -12.62
C GLN A 123 -0.79 12.55 -11.59
N ARG A 124 -0.27 11.45 -11.05
CA ARG A 124 -0.95 10.65 -10.03
C ARG A 124 -0.99 11.39 -8.69
N TYR A 125 0.09 12.04 -8.31
CA TYR A 125 0.14 12.90 -7.13
C TYR A 125 -0.92 14.01 -7.19
N GLU A 126 -1.02 14.73 -8.31
CA GLU A 126 -2.01 15.80 -8.50
C GLU A 126 -3.45 15.29 -8.43
N GLN A 127 -3.74 14.14 -9.05
CA GLN A 127 -5.07 13.51 -8.96
C GLN A 127 -5.43 13.17 -7.52
N LEU A 128 -4.50 12.57 -6.78
CA LEU A 128 -4.73 12.21 -5.39
C LEU A 128 -4.89 13.48 -4.54
N ARG A 129 -4.01 14.48 -4.67
CA ARG A 129 -4.09 15.74 -3.94
C ARG A 129 -5.48 16.37 -4.01
N LYS A 130 -6.04 16.49 -5.21
CA LYS A 130 -7.39 17.04 -5.44
C LYS A 130 -8.51 16.27 -4.76
N ASN A 131 -8.35 14.96 -4.54
CA ASN A 131 -9.35 14.15 -3.84
C ASN A 131 -9.37 14.42 -2.33
N TYR A 132 -8.28 14.96 -1.77
CA TYR A 132 -8.17 15.23 -0.35
C TYR A 132 -8.39 16.70 0.00
N GLU A 133 -8.25 17.63 -0.94
CA GLU A 133 -8.63 19.04 -0.78
C GLU A 133 -10.01 19.22 -0.12
#